data_AF-A0A4R2ZWP3-F1
#
_entry.id   AF-A0A4R2ZWP3-F1
#
_cell.length_a   1.000
_cell.length_b   1.000
_cell.length_c   1.000
_cell.angle_alpha   90.00
_cell.angle_beta   90.00
_cell.angle_gamma   90.00
#
_symmetry.space_group_name_H-M   'P 1'
#
loop_
_entity.id
_entity.type
_entity.pdbx_description
1 polymer ?
#
loop_
_entity_poly.entity_id
_entity_poly.type
_entity_poly.pdbx_seq_one_letter_code
_entity_poly.pdbx_strand_id
1 'polypeptide(L)'
;MTRKPISQRIAELEERRRVLMTRLGKQERARDTRRKILIGALVLHRLDKARDPAFSMRLRDWLRAELPGFLTREGDSQLFDDILGSAPAQPSSDRAEDR
;
A
#
# COMPACT_ATOMS: atom_id res chain seq x y z
N MET A 1 5.60 -31.29 -47.52
CA MET A 1 5.88 -30.46 -46.32
C MET A 1 6.18 -31.38 -45.14
N THR A 2 7.44 -31.52 -44.78
CA THR A 2 7.91 -32.40 -43.71
C THR A 2 7.46 -31.83 -42.37
N ARG A 3 6.52 -32.49 -41.69
CA ARG A 3 6.05 -32.06 -40.36
C ARG A 3 7.24 -32.09 -39.40
N LYS A 4 7.43 -31.02 -38.63
CA LYS A 4 8.46 -30.97 -37.58
C LYS A 4 8.27 -32.15 -36.62
N PRO A 5 9.37 -32.77 -36.13
CA PRO A 5 9.29 -33.84 -35.15
C PRO A 5 8.51 -33.40 -33.90
N ILE A 6 7.79 -34.33 -33.30
CA ILE A 6 6.90 -34.07 -32.15
C ILE A 6 7.66 -33.39 -31.00
N SER A 7 8.92 -33.76 -30.77
CA SER A 7 9.79 -33.15 -29.76
C SER A 7 10.01 -31.65 -30.00
N GLN A 8 10.26 -31.23 -31.24
CA GLN A 8 10.40 -29.81 -31.57
C GLN A 8 9.09 -29.04 -31.36
N ARG A 9 7.95 -29.66 -31.67
CA ARG A 9 6.64 -29.04 -31.45
C ARG A 9 6.32 -28.89 -29.95
N ILE A 10 6.70 -29.86 -29.12
CA ILE A 10 6.57 -29.78 -27.67
C ILE A 10 7.43 -28.63 -27.14
N ALA A 11 8.70 -28.56 -27.53
CA ALA A 11 9.61 -27.49 -27.11
C ALA A 11 9.10 -26.09 -27.52
N GLU A 12 8.55 -25.96 -28.74
CA GLU A 12 7.94 -24.70 -29.20
C GLU A 12 6.70 -24.29 -28.38
N LEU A 13 5.87 -25.26 -27.97
CA LEU A 13 4.69 -24.99 -27.14
C LEU A 13 5.08 -24.63 -25.70
N GLU A 14 6.09 -25.28 -25.13
CA GLU A 14 6.61 -24.93 -23.80
C GLU A 14 7.19 -23.53 -23.77
N GLU A 15 7.93 -23.13 -24.80
CA GLU A 15 8.49 -21.79 -24.88
C GLU A 15 7.40 -20.72 -25.03
N ARG A 16 6.39 -20.97 -25.88
CA ARG A 16 5.21 -20.09 -25.98
C ARG A 16 4.48 -19.97 -24.64
N ARG A 17 4.34 -21.07 -23.90
CA ARG A 17 3.74 -21.07 -22.56
C ARG A 17 4.55 -20.21 -21.60
N ARG A 18 5.88 -20.34 -21.56
CA ARG A 18 6.76 -19.52 -20.70
C ARG A 18 6.63 -18.02 -20.98
N VAL A 19 6.58 -17.65 -22.27
CA VAL A 19 6.39 -16.25 -22.68
C VAL A 19 5.03 -15.72 -22.21
N LEU A 20 3.96 -16.50 -22.40
CA LEU A 20 2.61 -16.11 -21.97
C LEU A 20 2.53 -15.97 -20.45
N MET A 21 3.09 -16.91 -19.69
CA MET A 21 3.12 -16.85 -18.23
C MET A 21 3.90 -15.63 -17.72
N THR A 22 5.03 -15.31 -18.37
CA THR A 22 5.82 -14.12 -18.04
C THR A 22 5.02 -12.84 -18.31
N ARG A 23 4.28 -12.78 -19.41
CA ARG A 23 3.39 -11.64 -19.73
C ARG A 23 2.25 -11.51 -18.74
N LEU A 24 1.62 -12.63 -18.38
CA LEU A 24 0.55 -12.66 -17.38
C LEU A 24 1.05 -12.15 -16.03
N GLY A 25 2.18 -12.66 -15.54
CA GLY A 25 2.77 -12.19 -14.27
C GLY A 25 3.19 -10.72 -14.28
N LYS A 26 3.52 -10.14 -15.45
CA LYS A 26 3.71 -8.68 -15.59
C LYS A 26 2.39 -7.92 -15.45
N GLN A 27 1.33 -8.39 -16.10
CA GLN A 27 0.00 -7.77 -16.03
C GLN A 27 -0.58 -7.83 -14.61
N GLU A 28 -0.42 -8.96 -13.91
CA GLU A 28 -0.89 -9.12 -12.55
C GLU A 28 -0.19 -8.15 -11.59
N ARG A 29 1.14 -8.02 -11.68
CA ARG A 29 1.90 -7.05 -10.88
C ARG A 29 1.51 -5.61 -11.21
N ALA A 30 1.30 -5.28 -12.48
CA ALA A 30 0.84 -3.96 -12.89
C ALA A 30 -0.56 -3.65 -12.32
N ARG A 31 -1.48 -4.62 -12.37
CA ARG A 31 -2.83 -4.51 -11.81
C ARG A 31 -2.78 -4.36 -10.29
N ASP A 32 -1.97 -5.16 -9.61
CA ASP A 32 -1.84 -5.11 -8.16
C ASP A 32 -1.25 -3.78 -7.69
N THR A 33 -0.19 -3.30 -8.37
CA THR A 33 0.41 -1.99 -8.12
C THR A 33 -0.61 -0.88 -8.31
N ARG A 34 -1.35 -0.89 -9.42
CA ARG A 34 -2.41 0.10 -9.69
C ARG A 34 -3.50 0.07 -8.62
N ARG A 35 -3.95 -1.12 -8.20
CA ARG A 35 -4.96 -1.28 -7.14
C ARG A 35 -4.47 -0.70 -5.82
N LYS A 36 -3.24 -1.03 -5.40
CA LYS A 36 -2.64 -0.52 -4.17
C LYS A 36 -2.52 1.01 -4.18
N ILE A 37 -2.04 1.58 -5.29
CA ILE A 37 -1.91 3.03 -5.46
C ILE A 37 -3.29 3.72 -5.38
N LEU A 38 -4.30 3.20 -6.09
CA LEU A 38 -5.63 3.80 -6.11
C LEU A 38 -6.31 3.77 -4.74
N ILE A 39 -6.17 2.67 -3.99
CA ILE A 39 -6.70 2.56 -2.63
C ILE A 39 -5.97 3.56 -1.71
N GLY A 40 -4.64 3.62 -1.78
CA GLY A 40 -3.85 4.58 -0.99
C GLY A 40 -4.26 6.03 -1.28
N ALA A 41 -4.35 6.40 -2.56
CA ALA A 41 -4.76 7.73 -2.99
C ALA A 41 -6.17 8.09 -2.49
N LEU A 42 -7.12 7.13 -2.50
CA LEU A 42 -8.46 7.34 -1.97
C LEU A 42 -8.45 7.58 -0.45
N VAL A 43 -7.67 6.81 0.31
CA VAL A 43 -7.54 6.96 1.76
C VAL A 43 -6.96 8.34 2.10
N LEU A 44 -5.87 8.74 1.43
CA LEU A 44 -5.28 10.07 1.62
C LEU A 44 -6.26 11.18 1.27
N HIS A 45 -6.99 11.04 0.17
CA HIS A 45 -8.02 12.00 -0.22
C HIS A 45 -9.14 12.15 0.81
N ARG A 46 -9.51 11.06 1.49
CA ARG A 46 -10.53 11.07 2.55
C ARG A 46 -10.05 11.73 3.84
N LEU A 47 -8.74 11.66 4.12
CA LEU A 47 -8.13 12.39 5.23
C LEU A 47 -8.11 13.90 4.96
N ASP A 48 -7.83 14.30 3.73
CA ASP A 48 -7.69 15.72 3.33
C ASP A 48 -9.05 16.42 3.14
N LYS A 49 -9.96 15.82 2.34
CA LYS A 49 -11.28 16.39 2.06
C LYS A 49 -12.34 15.84 2.99
N ALA A 50 -12.22 16.13 4.29
CA ALA A 50 -13.12 15.67 5.34
C ALA A 50 -14.58 16.11 5.09
N ARG A 51 -15.33 15.29 4.34
CA ARG A 51 -16.79 15.42 4.19
C ARG A 51 -17.52 14.98 5.47
N ASP A 52 -16.85 14.16 6.29
CA ASP A 52 -17.26 13.72 7.63
C ASP A 52 -16.03 13.73 8.56
N PRO A 53 -15.89 14.77 9.42
CA PRO A 53 -14.77 14.89 10.35
C PRO A 53 -14.63 13.70 11.33
N ALA A 54 -15.74 13.09 11.75
CA ALA A 54 -15.70 11.97 12.69
C ALA A 54 -15.16 10.70 12.02
N PHE A 55 -15.49 10.47 10.75
CA PHE A 55 -14.91 9.38 9.97
C PHE A 55 -13.42 9.59 9.72
N SER A 56 -13.00 10.79 9.31
CA SER A 56 -11.58 11.10 9.07
C SER A 56 -10.73 10.96 10.35
N MET A 57 -11.28 11.31 11.52
CA MET A 57 -10.62 11.09 12.81
C MET A 57 -10.45 9.60 13.11
N ARG A 58 -11.52 8.79 13.04
CA ARG A 58 -11.43 7.33 13.24
C ARG A 58 -10.46 6.66 12.27
N LEU A 59 -10.45 7.11 11.01
CA LEU A 59 -9.54 6.59 9.99
C LEU A 59 -8.07 6.93 10.32
N ARG A 60 -7.80 8.14 10.81
CA ARG A 60 -6.47 8.56 11.26
C ARG A 60 -6.01 7.74 12.47
N ASP A 61 -6.89 7.50 13.44
CA ASP A 61 -6.57 6.70 14.62
C ASP A 61 -6.27 5.24 14.25
N TRP A 62 -7.06 4.67 13.35
CA TRP A 62 -6.81 3.33 12.80
C TRP A 62 -5.46 3.26 12.07
N LEU A 63 -5.13 4.26 11.25
CA LEU A 63 -3.83 4.31 10.55
C LEU A 63 -2.67 4.42 11.55
N ARG A 64 -2.80 5.21 12.62
CA ARG A 64 -1.75 5.30 13.65
C ARG A 64 -1.49 3.98 14.35
N ALA A 65 -2.50 3.14 14.52
CA ALA A 65 -2.35 1.82 15.14
C ALA A 65 -1.73 0.78 14.18
N GLU A 66 -2.16 0.77 12.91
CA GLU A 66 -1.80 -0.30 11.97
C GLU A 66 -0.58 0.02 11.09
N LEU A 67 -0.40 1.27 10.66
CA LEU A 67 0.65 1.65 9.71
C LEU A 67 2.07 1.37 10.26
N PRO A 68 2.40 1.65 11.53
CA PRO A 68 3.72 1.30 12.08
C PRO A 68 4.03 -0.20 12.04
N GLY A 69 3.02 -1.06 12.18
CA GLY A 69 3.18 -2.52 12.05
C GLY A 69 3.28 -2.99 10.59
N PHE A 70 2.73 -2.21 9.65
CA PHE A 70 2.79 -2.49 8.22
C PHE A 70 4.10 -2.00 7.57
N LEU A 71 4.67 -0.91 8.07
CA LEU A 71 5.88 -0.29 7.55
C LEU A 71 7.11 -1.05 8.05
N THR A 72 7.79 -1.70 7.12
CA THR A 72 8.99 -2.51 7.43
C THR A 72 10.30 -1.75 7.21
N ARG A 73 10.24 -0.55 6.60
CA ARG A 73 11.41 0.28 6.28
C ARG A 73 11.28 1.63 6.95
N GLU A 74 12.34 2.04 7.64
CA GLU A 74 12.39 3.29 8.40
C GLU A 74 12.19 4.53 7.50
N GLY A 75 12.70 4.51 6.27
CA GLY A 75 12.48 5.58 5.28
C GLY A 75 11.03 5.70 4.81
N ASP A 76 10.26 4.61 4.85
CA ASP A 76 8.83 4.66 4.49
C ASP A 76 8.01 5.30 5.62
N SER A 77 8.41 5.13 6.89
CA SER A 77 7.73 5.73 8.05
C SER A 77 7.74 7.25 8.03
N GLN A 78 8.86 7.85 7.62
CA GLN A 78 9.02 9.30 7.51
C GLN A 78 8.04 9.93 6.51
N LEU A 79 7.58 9.16 5.50
CA LEU A 79 6.60 9.64 4.52
C LEU A 79 5.21 9.87 5.11
N PHE A 80 4.94 9.35 6.32
CA PHE A 80 3.64 9.41 6.97
C PHE A 80 3.68 10.16 8.31
N ASP A 81 4.73 10.92 8.62
CA ASP A 81 4.86 11.64 9.88
C ASP A 81 3.71 12.64 10.12
N ASP A 82 3.12 13.19 9.07
CA ASP A 82 1.93 14.07 9.10
C ASP A 82 0.63 13.33 9.51
N ILE A 83 0.61 12.01 9.29
CA ILE A 83 -0.48 11.11 9.69
C ILE A 83 -0.18 10.49 11.06
N LEU A 84 1.09 10.13 11.30
CA LEU A 84 1.57 9.38 12.46
C LEU A 84 1.87 10.26 13.69
N GLY A 85 2.37 11.48 13.55
CA GLY A 85 2.67 12.40 14.66
C GLY A 85 1.61 13.51 14.84
N SER A 86 1.47 14.17 15.99
CA SER A 86 1.57 13.72 17.39
C SER A 86 0.17 13.88 18.00
N ALA A 87 -0.20 13.05 18.97
CA ALA A 87 -1.29 13.43 19.87
C ALA A 87 -1.00 14.85 20.41
N PRO A 88 -2.00 15.75 20.55
CA PRO A 88 -1.74 17.02 21.20
C PRO A 88 -1.11 16.71 22.54
N ALA A 89 0.09 17.26 22.79
CA ALA A 89 0.74 17.18 24.08
C ALA A 89 -0.33 17.55 25.11
N GLN A 90 -0.75 16.57 25.92
CA GLN A 90 -1.61 16.84 27.06
C GLN A 90 -0.87 17.92 27.84
N PRO A 91 -1.49 19.09 28.11
CA PRO A 91 -0.86 20.06 28.99
C PRO A 91 -0.65 19.33 30.30
N SER A 92 0.62 19.07 30.63
CA SER A 92 1.02 18.65 31.95
C SER A 92 0.39 19.65 32.90
N SER A 93 -0.59 19.20 33.67
CA SER A 93 -1.19 19.97 34.74
C SER A 93 -0.17 20.09 35.86
N ASP A 94 0.90 20.84 35.63
CA ASP A 94 1.66 21.48 36.68
C ASP A 94 0.79 22.64 37.18
N ARG A 95 -0.27 22.28 37.93
CA ARG A 95 -0.73 23.14 39.02
C ARG A 95 0.16 22.81 40.20
N ALA A 96 1.37 23.39 40.16
CA ALA A 96 2.11 23.65 41.37
C ALA A 96 1.22 24.53 42.26
N GLU A 97 0.94 24.00 43.45
CA GLU A 97 0.26 24.64 44.55
C GLU A 97 0.86 26.03 44.80
N ASP A 98 0.04 27.08 44.63
CA ASP A 98 0.37 28.44 45.04
C ASP A 98 -0.43 28.75 46.31
N ARG A 99 0.32 28.84 47.43
CA ARG A 99 0.05 29.54 48.70
C ARG A 99 -1.11 29.11 49.61
#